data_AF-A0A813BJ21-F1
#
_entry.id   AF-A0A813BJ21-F1
#
_cell.length_a   1.000
_cell.length_b   1.000
_cell.length_c   1.000
_cell.angle_alpha   90.00
_cell.angle_beta   90.00
_cell.angle_gamma   90.00
#
_symmetry.space_group_name_H-M   'P 1'
#
loop_
_entity.id
_entity.type
_entity.pdbx_description
1 polymer ?
#
loop_
_entity_poly.entity_id
_entity_poly.type
_entity_poly.pdbx_seq_one_letter_code
_entity_poly.pdbx_strand_id
1 'polypeptide(L)'
;MAVVRVFATDEEVAYLTESYSAWESMLPCANPNPNSNVDLILAYSKDLAADSTAKAAVQSYETGFAQSEHWTRCFAGIKNFSAMLAPEEDQYDEQGYAMNKHWVSGPNMIFKHVVEAMFTGAFAGEYDSFFWMEMDAVPVMANWLDKFVEEAAEMPAMNMAIRGSPYYGANWLMFSDMMPGYLLNHVNGNAIYNLQHPWTKFLFDTFTAVDNAALMEEMAFDTAYSAITRAAMDGSNTMLAAAWAASNGSAMTYSSDTMLIGNYANTLLNSSYEVGAYIRHGSRHNIFESLAGDMVTLGVLSIDGDNGRMLSSMSSNHPFKKVHMLTHYPVTTSTETIEAPGGDVTLTIEKAEHGPLMHICEMAGKVTTPWFAVASNLHHINAPVSVLMRMGEPVMPYVLATSPYCANRPYCKASLDQAEELFGISLNYHHDPNEVLYKA
;
A
#
# COMPACT_ATOMS: atom_id res chain seq x y z
N MET A 1 -22.26 8.87 9.16
CA MET A 1 -21.17 8.42 8.26
C MET A 1 -21.30 6.91 8.10
N ALA A 2 -20.90 6.34 6.97
CA ALA A 2 -20.73 4.88 6.82
C ALA A 2 -19.26 4.52 6.59
N VAL A 3 -18.85 3.32 6.99
CA VAL A 3 -17.63 2.67 6.48
C VAL A 3 -18.08 1.62 5.48
N VAL A 4 -17.66 1.73 4.22
CA VAL A 4 -17.96 0.74 3.19
C VAL A 4 -16.74 -0.13 2.99
N ARG A 5 -16.84 -1.41 3.35
CA ARG A 5 -15.80 -2.40 3.10
C ARG A 5 -16.19 -3.28 1.92
N VAL A 6 -15.36 -3.26 0.88
CA VAL A 6 -15.60 -4.05 -0.34
C VAL A 6 -14.88 -5.39 -0.32
N PHE A 7 -15.49 -6.38 -0.98
CA PHE A 7 -14.90 -7.68 -1.26
C PHE A 7 -15.56 -8.29 -2.51
N ALA A 8 -14.84 -9.08 -3.30
CA ALA A 8 -15.29 -9.59 -4.58
C ALA A 8 -14.74 -10.98 -4.92
N THR A 9 -13.43 -11.17 -4.74
CA THR A 9 -12.75 -12.43 -5.09
C THR A 9 -12.86 -13.48 -3.98
N ASP A 10 -12.61 -14.75 -4.31
CA ASP A 10 -12.59 -15.84 -3.31
C ASP A 10 -11.54 -15.58 -2.22
N GLU A 11 -10.42 -14.97 -2.59
CA GLU A 11 -9.35 -14.56 -1.67
C GLU A 11 -9.83 -13.46 -0.71
N GLU A 12 -10.52 -12.45 -1.23
CA GLU A 12 -11.09 -11.37 -0.43
C GLU A 12 -12.21 -11.86 0.51
N VAL A 13 -13.01 -12.85 0.07
CA VAL A 13 -14.00 -13.53 0.92
C VAL A 13 -13.31 -14.25 2.08
N ALA A 14 -12.17 -14.90 1.85
CA ALA A 14 -11.38 -15.51 2.91
C ALA A 14 -10.82 -14.44 3.87
N TYR A 15 -10.30 -13.32 3.35
CA TYR A 15 -9.78 -12.23 4.17
C TYR A 15 -10.83 -11.57 5.05
N LEU A 16 -12.06 -11.44 4.58
CA LEU A 16 -13.15 -10.92 5.41
C LEU A 16 -13.29 -11.77 6.69
N THR A 17 -13.24 -13.10 6.55
CA THR A 17 -13.33 -14.04 7.68
C THR A 17 -12.19 -13.84 8.68
N GLU A 18 -10.96 -13.66 8.20
CA GLU A 18 -9.77 -13.47 9.04
C GLU A 18 -9.70 -12.07 9.67
N SER A 19 -10.28 -11.07 9.00
CA SER A 19 -10.13 -9.67 9.40
C SER A 19 -10.75 -9.36 10.75
N TYR A 20 -11.81 -10.06 11.15
CA TYR A 20 -12.43 -9.85 12.46
C TYR A 20 -11.43 -10.07 13.60
N SER A 21 -10.74 -11.21 13.62
CA SER A 21 -9.74 -11.52 14.65
C SER A 21 -8.55 -10.57 14.63
N ALA A 22 -8.12 -10.14 13.43
CA ALA A 22 -7.06 -9.16 13.31
C ALA A 22 -7.47 -7.79 13.88
N TRP A 23 -8.71 -7.36 13.61
CA TRP A 23 -9.22 -6.06 14.00
C TRP A 23 -9.63 -5.98 15.49
N GLU A 24 -9.91 -7.11 16.14
CA GLU A 24 -10.09 -7.16 17.61
C GLU A 24 -8.85 -6.65 18.36
N SER A 25 -7.65 -6.78 17.79
CA SER A 25 -6.43 -6.18 18.36
C SER A 25 -6.30 -4.66 18.13
N MET A 26 -7.09 -4.11 17.21
CA MET A 26 -7.08 -2.71 16.76
C MET A 26 -8.50 -2.12 16.88
N LEU A 27 -8.96 -1.95 18.12
CA LEU A 27 -10.32 -1.53 18.45
C LEU A 27 -10.75 -0.26 17.66
N PRO A 28 -11.97 -0.20 17.10
CA PRO A 28 -12.35 0.92 16.22
C PRO A 28 -12.44 2.29 16.89
N CYS A 29 -12.97 2.36 18.11
CA CYS A 29 -13.20 3.61 18.83
C CYS A 29 -12.69 3.54 20.28
N ALA A 30 -12.29 4.67 20.85
CA ALA A 30 -11.81 4.76 22.23
C ALA A 30 -12.95 4.71 23.24
N ASN A 31 -14.09 5.31 22.89
CA ASN A 31 -15.25 5.48 23.77
C ASN A 31 -16.49 4.82 23.15
N PRO A 32 -16.71 3.51 23.41
CA PRO A 32 -17.90 2.79 22.98
C PRO A 32 -19.19 3.51 23.37
N ASN A 33 -20.03 3.85 22.39
CA ASN A 33 -21.31 4.52 22.59
C ASN A 33 -22.45 3.70 21.97
N PRO A 34 -23.43 3.23 22.76
CA PRO A 34 -24.57 2.47 22.24
C PRO A 34 -25.43 3.27 21.23
N ASN A 35 -25.24 4.59 21.14
CA ASN A 35 -25.87 5.46 20.16
C ASN A 35 -24.87 5.93 19.08
N SER A 36 -23.91 5.08 18.69
CA SER A 36 -23.08 5.38 17.52
C SER A 36 -23.96 5.60 16.30
N ASN A 37 -23.57 6.53 15.43
CA ASN A 37 -24.26 6.86 14.17
C ASN A 37 -23.44 6.43 12.95
N VAL A 38 -22.58 5.42 13.12
CA VAL A 38 -21.72 4.91 12.06
C VAL A 38 -22.09 3.47 11.74
N ASP A 39 -22.48 3.18 10.50
CA ASP A 39 -22.71 1.82 10.03
C ASP A 39 -21.45 1.27 9.34
N LEU A 40 -21.25 -0.06 9.44
CA LEU A 40 -20.33 -0.80 8.58
C LEU A 40 -21.14 -1.47 7.47
N ILE A 41 -20.88 -1.10 6.22
CA ILE A 41 -21.50 -1.69 5.03
C ILE A 41 -20.52 -2.68 4.42
N LEU A 42 -20.90 -3.95 4.37
CA LEU A 42 -20.18 -4.99 3.65
C LEU A 42 -20.73 -5.05 2.22
N ALA A 43 -19.95 -4.56 1.26
CA ALA A 43 -20.34 -4.47 -0.14
C ALA A 43 -19.67 -5.59 -0.96
N TYR A 44 -20.49 -6.52 -1.46
CA TYR A 44 -20.06 -7.64 -2.29
C TYR A 44 -20.28 -7.34 -3.77
N SER A 45 -19.31 -7.65 -4.63
CA SER A 45 -19.44 -7.38 -6.08
C SER A 45 -20.57 -8.17 -6.73
N LYS A 46 -20.80 -9.41 -6.29
CA LYS A 46 -21.82 -10.32 -6.86
C LYS A 46 -23.09 -10.36 -6.00
N ASP A 47 -24.01 -11.28 -6.36
CA ASP A 47 -25.20 -11.58 -5.57
C ASP A 47 -24.84 -12.38 -4.30
N LEU A 48 -24.85 -11.71 -3.15
CA LEU A 48 -24.56 -12.33 -1.85
C LEU A 48 -25.60 -13.39 -1.47
N ALA A 49 -26.84 -13.27 -1.94
CA ALA A 49 -27.86 -14.26 -1.65
C ALA A 49 -27.64 -15.58 -2.41
N ALA A 50 -27.00 -15.51 -3.58
CA ALA A 50 -26.69 -16.64 -4.44
C ALA A 50 -25.33 -17.29 -4.13
N ASP A 51 -24.37 -16.55 -3.59
CA ASP A 51 -23.05 -17.08 -3.22
C ASP A 51 -23.03 -17.61 -1.77
N SER A 52 -23.08 -18.93 -1.61
CA SER A 52 -23.07 -19.57 -0.29
C SER A 52 -21.79 -19.34 0.51
N THR A 53 -20.65 -19.18 -0.17
CA THR A 53 -19.34 -19.02 0.47
C THR A 53 -19.20 -17.61 1.03
N ALA A 54 -19.47 -16.60 0.18
CA ALA A 54 -19.49 -15.19 0.60
C ALA A 54 -20.53 -14.96 1.71
N LYS A 55 -21.72 -15.55 1.58
CA LYS A 55 -22.77 -15.46 2.61
C LYS A 55 -22.33 -16.06 3.94
N ALA A 56 -21.65 -17.20 3.94
CA ALA A 56 -21.13 -17.81 5.17
C ALA A 56 -20.04 -16.93 5.81
N ALA A 57 -19.15 -16.33 5.02
CA ALA A 57 -18.14 -15.39 5.52
C ALA A 57 -18.77 -14.16 6.17
N VAL A 58 -19.77 -13.54 5.52
CA VAL A 58 -20.53 -12.41 6.10
C VAL A 58 -21.23 -12.81 7.40
N GLN A 59 -21.91 -13.96 7.43
CA GLN A 59 -22.59 -14.44 8.64
C GLN A 59 -21.61 -14.70 9.80
N SER A 60 -20.42 -15.23 9.50
CA SER A 60 -19.36 -15.41 10.48
C SER A 60 -18.87 -14.07 11.02
N TYR A 61 -18.68 -13.08 10.13
CA TYR A 61 -18.26 -11.74 10.49
C TYR A 61 -19.31 -11.02 11.35
N GLU A 62 -20.60 -11.08 10.97
CA GLU A 62 -21.72 -10.55 11.75
C GLU A 62 -21.85 -11.21 13.12
N THR A 63 -21.62 -12.53 13.19
CA THR A 63 -21.64 -13.27 14.46
C THR A 63 -20.50 -12.82 15.37
N GLY A 64 -19.28 -12.68 14.84
CA GLY A 64 -18.14 -12.14 15.58
C GLY A 64 -18.42 -10.72 16.08
N PHE A 65 -18.90 -9.85 15.20
CA PHE A 65 -19.30 -8.49 15.54
C PHE A 65 -20.32 -8.46 16.69
N ALA A 66 -21.39 -9.25 16.62
CA ALA A 66 -22.44 -9.29 17.62
C ALA A 66 -21.96 -9.82 18.99
N GLN A 67 -20.90 -10.61 19.02
CA GLN A 67 -20.29 -11.11 20.26
C GLN A 67 -19.36 -10.09 20.93
N SER A 68 -18.94 -9.05 20.20
CA SER A 68 -18.03 -8.03 20.72
C SER A 68 -18.78 -6.81 21.22
N GLU A 69 -18.75 -6.60 22.54
CA GLU A 69 -19.36 -5.44 23.21
C GLU A 69 -18.73 -4.11 22.73
N HIS A 70 -17.47 -4.16 22.30
CA HIS A 70 -16.76 -2.97 21.81
C HIS A 70 -17.22 -2.59 20.41
N TRP A 71 -17.28 -3.54 19.48
CA TRP A 71 -17.70 -3.30 18.10
C TRP A 71 -19.15 -2.84 18.00
N THR A 72 -20.06 -3.51 18.71
CA THR A 72 -21.50 -3.15 18.78
C THR A 72 -21.79 -1.78 19.38
N ARG A 73 -20.78 -1.13 19.93
CA ARG A 73 -20.85 0.23 20.48
C ARG A 73 -19.97 1.24 19.72
N CYS A 74 -19.10 0.79 18.82
CA CYS A 74 -18.42 1.68 17.88
C CYS A 74 -19.22 1.86 16.60
N PHE A 75 -19.95 0.83 16.16
CA PHE A 75 -20.83 0.88 15.00
C PHE A 75 -22.30 0.70 15.43
N ALA A 76 -23.20 1.39 14.75
CA ALA A 76 -24.65 1.27 14.93
C ALA A 76 -25.16 -0.10 14.44
N GLY A 77 -24.56 -0.64 13.38
CA GLY A 77 -24.86 -1.95 12.85
C GLY A 77 -24.00 -2.32 11.65
N ILE A 78 -24.20 -3.55 11.19
CA ILE A 78 -23.69 -4.04 9.90
C ILE A 78 -24.84 -4.05 8.90
N LYS A 79 -24.60 -3.51 7.71
CA LYS A 79 -25.50 -3.62 6.55
C LYS A 79 -24.78 -4.37 5.43
N ASN A 80 -25.53 -5.11 4.63
CA ASN A 80 -24.99 -5.85 3.49
C ASN A 80 -25.50 -5.22 2.19
N PHE A 81 -24.62 -5.16 1.19
CA PHE A 81 -24.95 -4.64 -0.14
C PHE A 81 -24.39 -5.59 -1.20
N SER A 82 -25.20 -5.87 -2.24
CA SER A 82 -24.77 -6.63 -3.41
C SER A 82 -24.78 -5.71 -4.62
N ALA A 83 -23.62 -5.53 -5.26
CA ALA A 83 -23.51 -4.72 -6.47
C ALA A 83 -24.12 -5.43 -7.70
N MET A 84 -24.29 -6.75 -7.64
CA MET A 84 -24.92 -7.55 -8.70
C MET A 84 -24.20 -7.43 -10.05
N LEU A 85 -22.87 -7.32 -10.03
CA LEU A 85 -22.08 -7.21 -11.25
C LEU A 85 -22.20 -8.47 -12.10
N ALA A 86 -22.32 -8.29 -13.42
CA ALA A 86 -22.24 -9.40 -14.35
C ALA A 86 -20.79 -9.91 -14.44
N PRO A 87 -20.54 -11.20 -14.78
CA PRO A 87 -19.19 -11.74 -14.87
C PRO A 87 -18.25 -10.93 -15.79
N GLU A 88 -18.78 -10.35 -16.86
CA GLU A 88 -18.04 -9.48 -17.79
C GLU A 88 -17.64 -8.12 -17.19
N GLU A 89 -18.39 -7.63 -16.19
CA GLU A 89 -18.09 -6.39 -15.47
C GLU A 89 -17.15 -6.65 -14.28
N ASP A 90 -17.31 -7.81 -13.63
CA ASP A 90 -16.62 -8.28 -12.42
C ASP A 90 -15.21 -8.83 -12.73
N GLN A 91 -14.39 -8.04 -13.42
CA GLN A 91 -13.04 -8.42 -13.84
C GLN A 91 -11.98 -7.80 -12.92
N TYR A 92 -11.12 -8.65 -12.36
CA TYR A 92 -10.01 -8.28 -11.48
C TYR A 92 -8.73 -8.84 -12.10
N ASP A 93 -7.97 -7.99 -12.79
CA ASP A 93 -6.75 -8.38 -13.50
C ASP A 93 -5.57 -7.55 -13.00
N GLU A 94 -4.90 -8.04 -11.96
CA GLU A 94 -3.73 -7.39 -11.33
C GLU A 94 -2.56 -7.16 -12.31
N GLN A 95 -2.52 -7.88 -13.43
CA GLN A 95 -1.49 -7.77 -14.46
C GLN A 95 -1.98 -7.06 -15.73
N GLY A 96 -3.27 -6.75 -15.77
CA GLY A 96 -3.95 -6.27 -16.96
C GLY A 96 -3.57 -4.87 -17.36
N TYR A 97 -3.01 -4.04 -16.46
CA TYR A 97 -2.59 -2.68 -16.78
C TYR A 97 -1.64 -2.60 -18.00
N ALA A 98 -0.91 -3.67 -18.30
CA ALA A 98 -0.01 -3.74 -19.46
C ALA A 98 -0.67 -4.30 -20.74
N MET A 99 -1.71 -5.13 -20.63
CA MET A 99 -2.16 -6.00 -21.73
C MET A 99 -3.69 -6.02 -21.93
N ASN A 100 -4.46 -5.56 -20.96
CA ASN A 100 -5.91 -5.63 -20.90
C ASN A 100 -6.46 -4.26 -20.53
N LYS A 101 -7.10 -3.58 -21.47
CA LYS A 101 -7.68 -2.26 -21.22
C LYS A 101 -8.78 -2.25 -20.15
N HIS A 102 -9.38 -3.39 -19.82
CA HIS A 102 -10.49 -3.52 -18.85
C HIS A 102 -10.04 -4.00 -17.46
N TRP A 103 -8.74 -3.93 -17.16
CA TRP A 103 -8.15 -4.51 -15.96
C TRP A 103 -8.71 -3.96 -14.63
N VAL A 104 -9.31 -2.76 -14.65
CA VAL A 104 -9.95 -2.08 -13.51
C VAL A 104 -11.48 -2.19 -13.48
N SER A 105 -12.09 -2.92 -14.42
CA SER A 105 -13.56 -2.94 -14.58
C SER A 105 -14.29 -3.34 -13.29
N GLY A 106 -13.89 -4.43 -12.63
CA GLY A 106 -14.55 -4.91 -11.40
C GLY A 106 -14.52 -3.87 -10.28
N PRO A 107 -13.33 -3.42 -9.82
CA PRO A 107 -13.19 -2.37 -8.81
C PRO A 107 -13.96 -1.08 -9.12
N ASN A 108 -13.94 -0.64 -10.38
CA ASN A 108 -14.64 0.56 -10.80
C ASN A 108 -16.17 0.38 -10.77
N MET A 109 -16.67 -0.76 -11.19
CA MET A 109 -18.10 -1.04 -11.25
C MET A 109 -18.71 -1.25 -9.86
N ILE A 110 -18.01 -1.92 -8.94
CA ILE A 110 -18.48 -2.01 -7.55
C ILE A 110 -18.53 -0.62 -6.89
N PHE A 111 -17.50 0.22 -7.10
CA PHE A 111 -17.50 1.60 -6.62
C PHE A 111 -18.69 2.39 -7.17
N LYS A 112 -18.91 2.33 -8.49
CA LYS A 112 -20.06 2.95 -9.15
C LYS A 112 -21.38 2.53 -8.50
N HIS A 113 -21.62 1.24 -8.31
CA HIS A 113 -22.88 0.73 -7.77
C HIS A 113 -23.08 1.12 -6.29
N VAL A 114 -22.01 1.16 -5.48
CA VAL A 114 -22.10 1.67 -4.11
C VAL A 114 -22.43 3.16 -4.11
N VAL A 115 -21.75 3.98 -4.92
CA VAL A 115 -22.00 5.42 -4.95
C VAL A 115 -23.41 5.72 -5.50
N GLU A 116 -23.90 4.96 -6.48
CA GLU A 116 -25.31 4.99 -6.91
C GLU A 116 -26.27 4.68 -5.76
N ALA A 117 -25.97 3.66 -4.95
CA ALA A 117 -26.75 3.31 -3.76
C ALA A 117 -26.75 4.43 -2.71
N MET A 118 -25.63 5.12 -2.53
CA MET A 118 -25.47 6.25 -1.60
C MET A 118 -26.23 7.51 -2.03
N PHE A 119 -26.22 7.86 -3.33
CA PHE A 119 -26.87 9.08 -3.82
C PHE A 119 -28.34 8.88 -4.19
N THR A 120 -28.69 7.73 -4.76
CA THR A 120 -29.98 7.53 -5.44
C THR A 120 -30.68 6.21 -5.12
N GLY A 121 -29.99 5.27 -4.46
CA GLY A 121 -30.50 3.92 -4.20
C GLY A 121 -30.80 3.65 -2.73
N ALA A 122 -30.40 2.46 -2.27
CA ALA A 122 -30.80 1.89 -0.99
C ALA A 122 -30.37 2.70 0.24
N PHE A 123 -29.39 3.58 0.12
CA PHE A 123 -28.85 4.39 1.22
C PHE A 123 -29.05 5.90 0.99
N ALA A 124 -29.88 6.29 0.01
CA ALA A 124 -30.07 7.68 -0.37
C ALA A 124 -30.60 8.52 0.82
N GLY A 125 -29.80 9.51 1.21
CA GLY A 125 -30.13 10.41 2.33
C GLY A 125 -29.90 9.83 3.72
N GLU A 126 -29.35 8.62 3.86
CA GLU A 126 -29.01 8.02 5.16
C GLU A 126 -27.68 8.55 5.73
N TYR A 127 -26.75 8.96 4.86
CA TYR A 127 -25.41 9.35 5.25
C TYR A 127 -25.00 10.68 4.61
N ASP A 128 -24.29 11.51 5.39
CA ASP A 128 -23.63 12.72 4.87
C ASP A 128 -22.28 12.42 4.22
N SER A 129 -21.67 11.31 4.60
CA SER A 129 -20.37 10.87 4.10
C SER A 129 -20.19 9.36 4.28
N PHE A 130 -19.30 8.78 3.47
CA PHE A 130 -18.82 7.43 3.68
C PHE A 130 -17.30 7.34 3.50
N PHE A 131 -16.65 6.47 4.26
CA PHE A 131 -15.27 6.06 4.02
C PHE A 131 -15.28 4.80 3.16
N TRP A 132 -14.67 4.87 1.99
CA TRP A 132 -14.41 3.71 1.16
C TRP A 132 -13.19 2.97 1.68
N MET A 133 -13.33 1.67 1.92
CA MET A 133 -12.28 0.83 2.48
C MET A 133 -12.11 -0.41 1.61
N GLU A 134 -11.03 -0.42 0.84
CA GLU A 134 -10.61 -1.55 0.02
C GLU A 134 -10.20 -2.73 0.89
N MET A 135 -10.18 -3.93 0.32
CA MET A 135 -10.02 -5.16 1.10
C MET A 135 -8.61 -5.30 1.69
N ASP A 136 -7.60 -4.76 1.02
CA ASP A 136 -6.21 -4.71 1.46
C ASP A 136 -5.93 -3.50 2.38
N ALA A 137 -6.94 -2.66 2.67
CA ALA A 137 -6.87 -1.68 3.72
C ALA A 137 -7.12 -2.33 5.10
N VAL A 138 -6.19 -2.11 6.04
CA VAL A 138 -6.26 -2.69 7.39
C VAL A 138 -5.94 -1.64 8.47
N PRO A 139 -6.67 -1.64 9.60
CA PRO A 139 -6.28 -0.87 10.76
C PRO A 139 -4.96 -1.36 11.34
N VAL A 140 -4.07 -0.40 11.63
CA VAL A 140 -2.77 -0.63 12.28
C VAL A 140 -2.63 0.13 13.60
N MET A 141 -3.60 1.00 13.92
CA MET A 141 -3.73 1.64 15.22
C MET A 141 -5.17 1.56 15.73
N ALA A 142 -5.32 1.41 17.05
CA ALA A 142 -6.61 1.50 17.72
C ALA A 142 -7.21 2.91 17.60
N ASN A 143 -8.52 3.00 17.78
CA ASN A 143 -9.33 4.22 17.72
C ASN A 143 -9.33 4.88 16.34
N TRP A 144 -9.06 4.12 15.28
CA TRP A 144 -9.03 4.62 13.91
C TRP A 144 -10.37 5.26 13.51
N LEU A 145 -11.51 4.65 13.86
CA LEU A 145 -12.83 5.13 13.47
C LEU A 145 -13.13 6.52 14.03
N ASP A 146 -12.71 6.80 15.28
CA ASP A 146 -12.88 8.12 15.89
C ASP A 146 -12.23 9.20 15.03
N LYS A 147 -11.05 8.90 14.48
CA LYS A 147 -10.31 9.85 13.62
C LYS A 147 -10.99 10.08 12.29
N PHE A 148 -11.53 9.05 11.67
CA PHE A 148 -12.32 9.21 10.44
C PHE A 148 -13.62 9.99 10.68
N VAL A 149 -14.29 9.76 11.81
CA VAL A 149 -15.52 10.51 12.18
C VAL A 149 -15.20 11.98 12.45
N GLU A 150 -14.11 12.27 13.17
CA GLU A 150 -13.60 13.63 13.38
C GLU A 150 -13.36 14.33 12.03
N GLU A 151 -12.58 13.72 11.12
CA GLU A 151 -12.28 14.32 9.82
C GLU A 151 -13.52 14.52 8.96
N ALA A 152 -14.42 13.53 8.91
CA ALA A 152 -15.66 13.61 8.15
C ALA A 152 -16.56 14.76 8.63
N ALA A 153 -16.61 15.03 9.94
CA ALA A 153 -17.39 16.13 10.51
C ALA A 153 -16.82 17.52 10.15
N GLU A 154 -15.50 17.62 9.92
CA GLU A 154 -14.84 18.87 9.55
C GLU A 154 -14.93 19.18 8.04
N MET A 155 -15.07 18.16 7.19
CA MET A 155 -15.06 18.31 5.73
C MET A 155 -16.03 19.38 5.20
N PRO A 156 -17.29 19.50 5.67
CA PRO A 156 -18.20 20.54 5.20
C PRO A 156 -17.69 21.96 5.48
N ALA A 157 -17.14 22.20 6.68
CA ALA A 157 -16.63 23.50 7.08
C ALA A 157 -15.37 23.89 6.28
N MET A 158 -14.61 22.90 5.82
CA MET A 158 -13.39 23.09 5.02
C MET A 158 -13.62 23.03 3.51
N ASN A 159 -14.89 22.92 3.07
CA ASN A 159 -15.27 22.78 1.65
C ASN A 159 -14.53 21.62 0.94
N MET A 160 -14.44 20.48 1.63
CA MET A 160 -13.82 19.25 1.14
C MET A 160 -14.87 18.32 0.55
N ALA A 161 -14.65 17.88 -0.69
CA ALA A 161 -15.47 16.90 -1.39
C ALA A 161 -14.99 15.48 -1.10
N ILE A 162 -13.67 15.26 -1.21
CA ILE A 162 -13.00 13.98 -1.00
C ILE A 162 -11.76 14.24 -0.15
N ARG A 163 -11.55 13.39 0.86
CA ARG A 163 -10.38 13.44 1.75
C ARG A 163 -9.79 12.04 1.82
N GLY A 164 -8.60 11.86 1.25
CA GLY A 164 -7.92 10.58 1.15
C GLY A 164 -6.42 10.76 1.31
N SER A 165 -5.64 9.77 0.89
CA SER A 165 -4.19 9.83 1.00
C SER A 165 -3.52 9.71 -0.38
N PRO A 166 -2.53 10.56 -0.68
CA PRO A 166 -1.71 10.38 -1.87
C PRO A 166 -0.84 9.13 -1.72
N TYR A 167 -0.33 8.61 -2.83
CA TYR A 167 0.62 7.50 -2.78
C TYR A 167 1.93 7.94 -2.11
N TYR A 168 2.30 7.28 -1.00
CA TYR A 168 3.56 7.52 -0.28
C TYR A 168 4.64 6.48 -0.55
N GLY A 169 4.34 5.46 -1.36
CA GLY A 169 5.32 4.44 -1.68
C GLY A 169 6.41 4.94 -2.64
N ALA A 170 7.47 4.15 -2.76
CA ALA A 170 8.66 4.54 -3.51
C ALA A 170 8.61 4.18 -5.00
N ASN A 171 7.63 3.40 -5.47
CA ASN A 171 7.65 2.79 -6.79
C ASN A 171 7.64 3.82 -7.94
N TRP A 172 7.07 4.99 -7.71
CA TRP A 172 6.91 6.02 -8.74
C TRP A 172 8.06 7.01 -8.76
N LEU A 173 8.92 7.01 -7.75
CA LEU A 173 9.92 8.07 -7.55
C LEU A 173 10.89 8.21 -8.72
N MET A 174 11.28 7.10 -9.35
CA MET A 174 12.24 7.08 -10.47
C MET A 174 11.73 7.68 -11.78
N PHE A 175 10.41 7.74 -11.96
CA PHE A 175 9.80 8.21 -13.21
C PHE A 175 8.66 9.20 -12.94
N SER A 176 8.56 9.72 -11.71
CA SER A 176 7.50 10.63 -11.28
C SER A 176 7.45 11.91 -12.12
N ASP A 177 8.60 12.42 -12.56
CA ASP A 177 8.71 13.55 -13.48
C ASP A 177 8.14 13.27 -14.88
N MET A 178 8.08 12.00 -15.27
CA MET A 178 7.48 11.54 -16.52
C MET A 178 5.99 11.21 -16.37
N MET A 179 5.48 11.14 -15.15
CA MET A 179 4.08 10.77 -14.90
C MET A 179 3.15 11.97 -15.06
N PRO A 180 1.94 11.76 -15.60
CA PRO A 180 0.93 12.79 -15.61
C PRO A 180 0.63 13.27 -14.19
N GLY A 181 0.46 14.58 -14.02
CA GLY A 181 0.18 15.14 -12.70
C GLY A 181 -1.04 14.52 -12.02
N TYR A 182 -2.10 14.19 -12.78
CA TYR A 182 -3.28 13.53 -12.20
C TYR A 182 -2.96 12.21 -11.53
N LEU A 183 -1.98 11.46 -12.05
CA LEU A 183 -1.54 10.23 -11.44
C LEU A 183 -0.70 10.51 -10.20
N LEU A 184 0.15 11.54 -10.19
CA LEU A 184 0.96 11.87 -9.01
C LEU A 184 0.14 12.39 -7.82
N ASN A 185 -0.95 13.12 -8.06
CA ASN A 185 -1.71 13.78 -6.98
C ASN A 185 -3.13 13.23 -6.84
N HIS A 186 -3.44 12.05 -7.39
CA HIS A 186 -4.68 11.38 -7.01
C HIS A 186 -4.61 11.03 -5.52
N VAL A 187 -5.72 11.26 -4.82
CA VAL A 187 -5.98 10.60 -3.54
C VAL A 187 -6.49 9.20 -3.88
N ASN A 188 -6.04 8.18 -3.16
CA ASN A 188 -6.46 6.81 -3.43
C ASN A 188 -7.95 6.57 -3.19
N GLY A 189 -8.41 5.43 -3.71
CA GLY A 189 -9.76 4.92 -3.47
C GLY A 189 -10.16 4.90 -1.99
N ASN A 190 -9.22 4.55 -1.08
CA ASN A 190 -9.44 4.60 0.38
C ASN A 190 -9.57 6.05 0.87
N ALA A 191 -10.75 6.64 0.73
CA ALA A 191 -11.00 8.03 1.05
C ALA A 191 -12.39 8.23 1.67
N ILE A 192 -12.55 9.35 2.38
CA ILE A 192 -13.84 9.85 2.84
C ILE A 192 -14.46 10.66 1.69
N TYR A 193 -15.66 10.28 1.28
CA TYR A 193 -16.46 10.97 0.27
C TYR A 193 -17.58 11.74 0.98
N ASN A 194 -17.60 13.06 0.81
CA ASN A 194 -18.65 13.93 1.33
C ASN A 194 -19.83 13.96 0.34
N LEU A 195 -20.91 13.26 0.68
CA LEU A 195 -22.11 13.15 -0.16
C LEU A 195 -22.89 14.46 -0.24
N GLN A 196 -22.68 15.39 0.69
CA GLN A 196 -23.33 16.71 0.66
C GLN A 196 -22.58 17.72 -0.21
N HIS A 197 -21.36 17.41 -0.65
CA HIS A 197 -20.56 18.34 -1.44
C HIS A 197 -20.94 18.32 -2.93
N PRO A 198 -21.23 19.47 -3.56
CA PRO A 198 -21.64 19.53 -4.98
C PRO A 198 -20.61 18.91 -5.93
N TRP A 199 -19.32 19.05 -5.64
CA TRP A 199 -18.26 18.44 -6.45
C TRP A 199 -18.29 16.90 -6.41
N THR A 200 -18.53 16.27 -5.25
CA THR A 200 -18.67 14.81 -5.16
C THR A 200 -19.84 14.32 -6.01
N LYS A 201 -20.97 15.03 -5.95
CA LYS A 201 -22.14 14.74 -6.79
C LYS A 201 -21.85 14.92 -8.28
N PHE A 202 -21.12 15.98 -8.65
CA PHE A 202 -20.72 16.24 -10.03
C PHE A 202 -19.80 15.14 -10.58
N LEU A 203 -18.81 14.71 -9.79
CA LEU A 203 -17.93 13.59 -10.15
C LEU A 203 -18.74 12.30 -10.38
N PHE A 204 -19.67 11.99 -9.48
CA PHE A 204 -20.60 10.88 -9.62
C PHE A 204 -21.47 10.98 -10.89
N ASP A 205 -22.08 12.14 -11.16
CA ASP A 205 -22.91 12.35 -12.35
C ASP A 205 -22.11 12.22 -13.64
N THR A 206 -20.87 12.71 -13.61
CA THR A 206 -19.93 12.56 -14.72
C THR A 206 -19.61 11.09 -14.97
N PHE A 207 -19.45 10.29 -13.92
CA PHE A 207 -19.09 8.87 -14.00
C PHE A 207 -20.25 7.96 -14.39
N THR A 208 -21.47 8.32 -14.01
CA THR A 208 -22.67 7.56 -14.35
C THR A 208 -23.25 7.96 -15.71
N ALA A 209 -22.81 9.08 -16.28
CA ALA A 209 -23.15 9.46 -17.65
C ALA A 209 -22.53 8.48 -18.67
N VAL A 210 -23.37 7.98 -19.58
CA VAL A 210 -23.02 6.98 -20.60
C VAL A 210 -21.81 7.38 -21.46
N ASP A 211 -21.63 8.69 -21.70
CA ASP A 211 -20.55 9.22 -22.54
C ASP A 211 -19.14 9.08 -21.93
N ASN A 212 -19.03 8.79 -20.62
CA ASN A 212 -17.75 8.63 -19.92
C ASN A 212 -17.42 7.18 -19.54
N ALA A 213 -18.19 6.21 -20.02
CA ALA A 213 -17.95 4.78 -19.75
C ALA A 213 -16.52 4.33 -20.12
N ALA A 214 -15.94 4.91 -21.17
CA ALA A 214 -14.56 4.62 -21.59
C ALA A 214 -13.50 4.99 -20.53
N LEU A 215 -13.70 6.06 -19.76
CA LEU A 215 -12.79 6.43 -18.66
C LEU A 215 -12.81 5.38 -17.55
N MET A 216 -13.98 4.80 -17.27
CA MET A 216 -14.19 3.75 -16.27
C MET A 216 -13.74 2.37 -16.72
N GLU A 217 -13.61 2.15 -18.02
CA GLU A 217 -13.01 0.92 -18.54
C GLU A 217 -11.49 0.95 -18.41
N GLU A 218 -10.86 2.10 -18.67
CA GLU A 218 -9.41 2.20 -18.91
C GLU A 218 -8.59 2.69 -17.70
N MET A 219 -9.23 3.35 -16.73
CA MET A 219 -8.56 4.04 -15.62
C MET A 219 -9.27 3.76 -14.29
N ALA A 220 -8.51 3.52 -13.22
CA ALA A 220 -9.07 3.41 -11.88
C ALA A 220 -9.86 4.68 -11.51
N PHE A 221 -11.00 4.52 -10.83
CA PHE A 221 -11.97 5.60 -10.61
C PHE A 221 -11.35 6.82 -9.88
N ASP A 222 -10.46 6.59 -8.93
CA ASP A 222 -9.77 7.60 -8.14
C ASP A 222 -8.79 8.43 -8.99
N THR A 223 -8.14 7.78 -9.94
CA THR A 223 -7.25 8.39 -10.92
C THR A 223 -8.07 9.21 -11.94
N ALA A 224 -9.23 8.71 -12.33
CA ALA A 224 -10.15 9.41 -13.23
C ALA A 224 -10.79 10.64 -12.55
N TYR A 225 -11.15 10.56 -11.27
CA TYR A 225 -11.57 11.73 -10.47
C TYR A 225 -10.46 12.78 -10.38
N SER A 226 -9.20 12.36 -10.26
CA SER A 226 -8.05 13.26 -10.25
C SER A 226 -7.86 13.95 -11.61
N ALA A 227 -8.00 13.20 -12.71
CA ALA A 227 -7.88 13.74 -14.06
C ALA A 227 -8.97 14.80 -14.35
N ILE A 228 -10.23 14.51 -14.01
CA ILE A 228 -11.35 15.44 -14.16
C ILE A 228 -11.15 16.68 -13.29
N THR A 229 -10.75 16.49 -12.03
CA THR A 229 -10.53 17.61 -11.11
C THR A 229 -9.41 18.53 -11.58
N ARG A 230 -8.29 17.97 -12.04
CA ARG A 230 -7.19 18.79 -12.58
C ARG A 230 -7.57 19.52 -13.85
N ALA A 231 -8.28 18.84 -14.75
CA ALA A 231 -8.79 19.48 -15.96
C ALA A 231 -9.71 20.68 -15.63
N ALA A 232 -10.49 20.57 -14.55
CA ALA A 232 -11.33 21.64 -14.01
C ALA A 232 -10.52 22.79 -13.39
N MET A 233 -9.53 22.47 -12.54
CA MET A 233 -8.66 23.43 -11.86
C MET A 233 -7.79 24.22 -12.84
N ASP A 234 -7.23 23.55 -13.84
CA ASP A 234 -6.36 24.15 -14.85
C ASP A 234 -7.16 24.95 -15.90
N GLY A 235 -8.49 24.85 -15.89
CA GLY A 235 -9.36 25.49 -16.89
C GLY A 235 -9.26 24.89 -18.29
N SER A 236 -8.61 23.73 -18.43
CA SER A 236 -8.40 23.05 -19.72
C SER A 236 -9.71 22.54 -20.35
N ASN A 237 -10.76 22.36 -19.54
CA ASN A 237 -12.11 22.07 -19.98
C ASN A 237 -13.10 23.06 -19.36
N THR A 238 -13.78 23.84 -20.19
CA THR A 238 -14.66 24.94 -19.75
C THR A 238 -15.89 24.46 -18.98
N MET A 239 -16.43 23.29 -19.31
CA MET A 239 -17.56 22.71 -18.58
C MET A 239 -17.13 22.26 -17.18
N LEU A 240 -15.99 21.57 -17.08
CA LEU A 240 -15.44 21.13 -15.80
C LEU A 240 -15.07 22.33 -14.92
N ALA A 241 -14.43 23.35 -15.48
CA ALA A 241 -14.07 24.57 -14.78
C ALA A 241 -15.29 25.32 -14.23
N ALA A 242 -16.39 25.36 -15.00
CA ALA A 242 -17.64 25.96 -14.56
C ALA A 242 -18.27 25.19 -13.38
N ALA A 243 -18.28 23.85 -13.44
CA ALA A 243 -18.76 23.01 -12.35
C ALA A 243 -17.89 23.15 -11.08
N TRP A 244 -16.57 23.22 -11.25
CA TRP A 244 -15.63 23.44 -10.15
C TRP A 244 -15.88 24.78 -9.46
N ALA A 245 -16.00 25.86 -10.25
CA ALA A 245 -16.36 27.18 -9.73
C ALA A 245 -17.72 27.20 -9.03
N ALA A 246 -18.72 26.51 -9.57
CA ALA A 246 -20.05 26.39 -8.95
C ALA A 246 -20.02 25.64 -7.61
N SER A 247 -19.04 24.76 -7.39
CA SER A 247 -18.81 24.08 -6.12
C SER A 247 -17.93 24.88 -5.13
N ASN A 248 -17.58 26.13 -5.46
CA ASN A 248 -16.56 26.92 -4.74
C ASN A 248 -15.21 26.17 -4.61
N GLY A 249 -14.86 25.38 -5.63
CA GLY A 249 -13.72 24.47 -5.58
C GLY A 249 -12.39 25.19 -5.34
N SER A 250 -11.57 24.59 -4.48
CA SER A 250 -10.22 25.04 -4.13
C SER A 250 -9.24 23.86 -4.11
N ALA A 251 -7.94 24.10 -3.95
CA ALA A 251 -6.97 23.01 -3.83
C ALA A 251 -7.32 22.00 -2.71
N MET A 252 -8.01 22.44 -1.64
CA MET A 252 -8.46 21.57 -0.55
C MET A 252 -9.72 20.77 -0.88
N THR A 253 -10.43 21.10 -1.96
CA THR A 253 -11.71 20.45 -2.25
C THR A 253 -11.54 18.98 -2.67
N TYR A 254 -10.40 18.59 -3.25
CA TYR A 254 -10.16 17.22 -3.75
C TYR A 254 -8.89 16.55 -3.20
N SER A 255 -7.79 17.30 -3.01
CA SER A 255 -6.49 16.73 -2.62
C SER A 255 -6.12 17.04 -1.17
N SER A 256 -7.11 17.00 -0.27
CA SER A 256 -6.84 17.13 1.16
C SER A 256 -6.33 15.81 1.72
N ASP A 257 -5.08 15.82 2.14
CA ASP A 257 -4.40 14.69 2.73
C ASP A 257 -4.89 14.42 4.17
N THR A 258 -5.43 13.23 4.40
CA THR A 258 -5.91 12.76 5.71
C THR A 258 -4.77 12.47 6.70
N MET A 259 -3.58 12.06 6.25
CA MET A 259 -2.52 11.45 7.08
C MET A 259 -2.97 10.21 7.89
N LEU A 260 -4.27 9.94 8.07
CA LEU A 260 -4.81 8.76 8.75
C LEU A 260 -4.61 7.47 7.94
N ILE A 261 -4.34 7.60 6.65
CA ILE A 261 -4.15 6.47 5.74
C ILE A 261 -2.70 6.49 5.25
N GLY A 262 -1.96 5.45 5.57
CA GLY A 262 -0.69 5.16 4.94
C GLY A 262 -0.96 4.46 3.62
N ASN A 263 -1.05 5.22 2.53
CA ASN A 263 -1.25 4.65 1.21
C ASN A 263 0.06 4.21 0.57
N TYR A 264 0.22 2.90 0.50
CA TYR A 264 1.38 2.23 -0.04
C TYR A 264 0.98 1.18 -1.06
N ALA A 265 -0.12 1.41 -1.78
CA ALA A 265 -0.60 0.52 -2.85
C ALA A 265 0.55 0.00 -3.71
N ASN A 266 0.60 -1.30 -3.98
CA ASN A 266 1.68 -1.95 -4.74
C ASN A 266 3.09 -1.81 -4.15
N THR A 267 3.24 -1.32 -2.91
CA THR A 267 4.52 -1.14 -2.20
C THR A 267 4.52 -2.06 -0.98
N LEU A 268 5.47 -2.97 -0.90
CA LEU A 268 5.62 -3.84 0.28
C LEU A 268 6.22 -3.02 1.42
N LEU A 269 5.49 -2.94 2.53
CA LEU A 269 5.83 -2.09 3.66
C LEU A 269 6.68 -2.79 4.69
N ASN A 270 7.74 -2.11 5.13
CA ASN A 270 8.23 -2.26 6.48
C ASN A 270 7.30 -1.43 7.42
N SER A 271 6.89 -1.98 8.55
CA SER A 271 6.08 -1.27 9.56
C SER A 271 6.74 0.03 10.06
N SER A 272 8.05 0.23 9.83
CA SER A 272 8.74 1.49 10.08
C SER A 272 8.23 2.69 9.25
N TYR A 273 7.44 2.46 8.20
CA TYR A 273 6.81 3.52 7.40
C TYR A 273 5.40 3.89 7.92
N GLU A 274 4.86 3.21 8.92
CA GLU A 274 3.48 3.43 9.41
C GLU A 274 3.34 4.64 10.37
N VAL A 275 4.28 5.59 10.35
CA VAL A 275 4.30 6.72 11.31
C VAL A 275 3.08 7.62 11.13
N GLY A 276 2.11 7.51 12.05
CA GLY A 276 0.90 8.34 12.09
C GLY A 276 -0.30 7.79 11.33
N ALA A 277 -0.14 6.71 10.56
CA ALA A 277 -1.22 6.08 9.81
C ALA A 277 -2.08 5.17 10.70
N TYR A 278 -3.39 5.38 10.71
CA TYR A 278 -4.36 4.53 11.42
C TYR A 278 -4.81 3.34 10.57
N ILE A 279 -4.93 3.55 9.26
CA ILE A 279 -5.20 2.53 8.26
C ILE A 279 -3.97 2.42 7.35
N ARG A 280 -3.57 1.20 7.05
CA ARG A 280 -2.57 0.89 6.05
C ARG A 280 -3.25 0.35 4.81
N HIS A 281 -2.95 0.91 3.66
CA HIS A 281 -3.39 0.40 2.37
C HIS A 281 -2.19 -0.19 1.61
N GLY A 282 -2.24 -1.48 1.31
CA GLY A 282 -1.19 -2.22 0.61
C GLY A 282 -1.12 -3.70 1.04
N SER A 283 -0.30 -4.49 0.34
CA SER A 283 -0.23 -5.95 0.53
C SER A 283 -0.08 -6.36 2.00
N ARG A 284 -0.94 -7.29 2.43
CA ARG A 284 -0.90 -7.91 3.77
C ARG A 284 0.21 -8.96 3.89
N HIS A 285 0.70 -9.48 2.78
CA HIS A 285 1.71 -10.53 2.76
C HIS A 285 3.11 -9.93 2.73
N ASN A 286 3.83 -10.05 3.85
CA ASN A 286 5.28 -10.03 3.79
C ASN A 286 5.71 -11.36 3.17
N ILE A 287 6.22 -11.34 1.93
CA ILE A 287 6.55 -12.57 1.22
C ILE A 287 7.58 -13.45 1.97
N PHE A 288 8.37 -12.88 2.89
CA PHE A 288 9.22 -13.68 3.79
C PHE A 288 8.46 -14.57 4.76
N GLU A 289 7.20 -14.29 5.07
CA GLU A 289 6.35 -15.18 5.87
C GLU A 289 6.03 -16.47 5.10
N SER A 290 6.06 -16.42 3.76
CA SER A 290 5.85 -17.59 2.88
C SER A 290 7.15 -18.25 2.43
N LEU A 291 8.29 -17.59 2.55
CA LEU A 291 9.61 -18.14 2.21
C LEU A 291 10.16 -18.87 3.42
N ALA A 292 10.27 -20.19 3.34
CA ALA A 292 11.00 -20.95 4.35
C ALA A 292 12.45 -20.39 4.43
N GLY A 293 13.01 -20.32 5.64
CA GLY A 293 14.29 -19.63 5.87
C GLY A 293 15.49 -20.22 5.11
N ASP A 294 15.33 -21.41 4.53
CA ASP A 294 16.27 -22.08 3.64
C ASP A 294 16.12 -21.69 2.16
N MET A 295 15.15 -20.84 1.81
CA MET A 295 14.88 -20.38 0.44
C MET A 295 15.64 -19.11 0.05
N VAL A 296 16.20 -18.37 1.00
CA VAL A 296 16.90 -17.09 0.76
C VAL A 296 18.24 -17.04 1.48
N THR A 297 19.31 -16.70 0.77
CA THR A 297 20.64 -16.42 1.34
C THR A 297 20.89 -14.92 1.36
N LEU A 298 21.46 -14.37 2.44
CA LEU A 298 22.02 -13.02 2.40
C LEU A 298 23.51 -13.09 2.03
N GLY A 299 23.82 -12.73 0.80
CA GLY A 299 25.16 -12.42 0.34
C GLY A 299 25.69 -11.12 0.94
N VAL A 300 26.93 -11.10 1.39
CA VAL A 300 27.57 -9.94 2.01
C VAL A 300 28.92 -9.67 1.33
N LEU A 301 29.16 -8.43 0.91
CA LEU A 301 30.46 -7.95 0.48
C LEU A 301 31.16 -7.27 1.66
N SER A 302 32.27 -7.83 2.11
CA SER A 302 33.14 -7.19 3.10
C SER A 302 34.05 -6.17 2.41
N ILE A 303 33.72 -4.88 2.55
CA ILE A 303 34.39 -3.78 1.81
C ILE A 303 35.55 -3.13 2.56
N ASP A 304 35.59 -3.21 3.90
CA ASP A 304 36.60 -2.53 4.73
C ASP A 304 37.27 -3.43 5.78
N GLY A 305 36.95 -4.73 5.79
CA GLY A 305 37.54 -5.72 6.69
C GLY A 305 37.03 -5.67 8.13
N ASP A 306 36.27 -4.63 8.50
CA ASP A 306 35.56 -4.57 9.78
C ASP A 306 34.14 -5.14 9.63
N ASN A 307 33.97 -6.39 10.04
CA ASN A 307 32.67 -7.05 9.99
C ASN A 307 31.83 -6.82 11.25
N GLY A 308 32.34 -6.08 12.24
CA GLY A 308 31.74 -6.00 13.58
C GLY A 308 30.29 -5.52 13.58
N ARG A 309 29.96 -4.54 12.73
CA ARG A 309 28.60 -3.99 12.61
C ARG A 309 27.61 -5.02 12.09
N MET A 310 27.94 -5.70 11.00
CA MET A 310 27.11 -6.76 10.44
C MET A 310 26.97 -7.94 11.41
N LEU A 311 28.09 -8.40 11.97
CA LEU A 311 28.12 -9.52 12.92
C LEU A 311 27.30 -9.25 14.18
N SER A 312 27.33 -8.01 14.71
CA SER A 312 26.53 -7.64 15.88
C SER A 312 25.01 -7.74 15.68
N SER A 313 24.58 -7.77 14.42
CA SER A 313 23.17 -7.81 14.02
C SER A 313 22.67 -9.21 13.63
N MET A 314 23.58 -10.19 13.48
CA MET A 314 23.25 -11.58 13.08
C MET A 314 22.41 -12.34 14.10
N SER A 315 22.49 -11.96 15.37
CA SER A 315 21.69 -12.55 16.45
C SER A 315 20.34 -11.84 16.65
N SER A 316 20.01 -10.86 15.80
CA SER A 316 18.72 -10.16 15.84
C SER A 316 17.61 -10.99 15.18
N ASN A 317 16.36 -10.55 15.32
CA ASN A 317 15.23 -11.24 14.69
C ASN A 317 15.18 -10.93 13.19
N HIS A 318 15.53 -11.88 12.32
CA HIS A 318 15.54 -11.68 10.87
C HIS A 318 15.28 -12.99 10.08
N PRO A 319 14.86 -12.89 8.79
CA PRO A 319 14.40 -14.06 8.02
C PRO A 319 15.54 -14.92 7.46
N PHE A 320 16.76 -14.40 7.30
CA PHE A 320 17.87 -15.14 6.69
C PHE A 320 18.41 -16.26 7.59
N LYS A 321 18.40 -17.51 7.12
CA LYS A 321 19.07 -18.65 7.79
C LYS A 321 20.41 -19.00 7.20
N LYS A 322 20.72 -18.44 6.03
CA LYS A 322 22.02 -18.55 5.37
C LYS A 322 22.55 -17.15 5.08
N VAL A 323 23.77 -16.89 5.52
CA VAL A 323 24.51 -15.66 5.24
C VAL A 323 25.84 -16.06 4.64
N HIS A 324 26.18 -15.51 3.48
CA HIS A 324 27.41 -15.82 2.77
C HIS A 324 28.20 -14.54 2.57
N MET A 325 29.35 -14.41 3.23
CA MET A 325 30.19 -13.23 3.20
C MET A 325 31.43 -13.48 2.36
N LEU A 326 31.59 -12.69 1.29
CA LEU A 326 32.82 -12.63 0.50
C LEU A 326 33.67 -11.46 0.97
N THR A 327 34.95 -11.71 1.18
CA THR A 327 35.92 -10.70 1.59
C THR A 327 37.14 -10.68 0.69
N HIS A 328 37.63 -9.49 0.34
CA HIS A 328 38.90 -9.34 -0.39
C HIS A 328 40.12 -9.39 0.55
N TYR A 329 39.88 -9.48 1.86
CA TYR A 329 40.93 -9.59 2.87
C TYR A 329 41.37 -11.05 3.07
N PRO A 330 42.61 -11.31 3.51
CA PRO A 330 43.07 -12.66 3.79
C PRO A 330 42.20 -13.30 4.89
N VAL A 331 41.42 -14.32 4.53
CA VAL A 331 40.63 -15.12 5.45
C VAL A 331 40.76 -16.59 5.08
N THR A 332 40.73 -17.47 6.08
CA THR A 332 40.49 -18.90 5.87
C THR A 332 38.99 -19.09 5.81
N THR A 333 38.48 -19.80 4.80
CA THR A 333 37.05 -20.09 4.70
C THR A 333 36.54 -20.70 6.01
N SER A 334 35.54 -20.06 6.62
CA SER A 334 34.91 -20.49 7.86
C SER A 334 33.41 -20.60 7.68
N THR A 335 32.80 -21.52 8.43
CA THR A 335 31.35 -21.63 8.55
C THR A 335 31.02 -21.69 10.04
N GLU A 336 30.09 -20.85 10.46
CA GLU A 336 29.74 -20.63 11.86
C GLU A 336 28.21 -20.65 11.98
N THR A 337 27.72 -21.16 13.10
CA THR A 337 26.30 -21.11 13.44
C THR A 337 26.09 -20.04 14.49
N ILE A 338 25.17 -19.11 14.24
CA ILE A 338 24.82 -18.01 15.12
C ILE A 338 23.38 -18.22 15.57
N GLU A 339 23.15 -18.35 16.88
CA GLU A 339 21.81 -18.45 17.44
C GLU A 339 21.06 -17.10 17.29
N ALA A 340 19.81 -17.16 16.79
CA ALA A 340 18.95 -16.01 16.61
C ALA A 340 17.50 -16.33 17.04
N PRO A 341 16.69 -15.35 17.49
CA PRO A 341 15.32 -15.57 17.96
C PRO A 341 14.40 -16.30 16.98
N GLY A 342 14.63 -16.16 15.67
CA GLY A 342 13.85 -16.83 14.62
C GLY A 342 14.41 -18.20 14.19
N GLY A 343 15.43 -18.73 14.87
CA GLY A 343 16.17 -19.95 14.50
C GLY A 343 17.57 -19.67 13.95
N ASP A 344 18.46 -20.66 14.09
CA ASP A 344 19.90 -20.57 13.82
C ASP A 344 20.25 -20.07 12.42
N VAL A 345 21.29 -19.24 12.36
CA VAL A 345 21.84 -18.64 11.15
C VAL A 345 23.17 -19.30 10.82
N THR A 346 23.31 -19.83 9.61
CA THR A 346 24.59 -20.33 9.11
C THR A 346 25.32 -19.19 8.38
N LEU A 347 26.41 -18.70 8.97
CA LEU A 347 27.30 -17.72 8.36
C LEU A 347 28.49 -18.45 7.72
N THR A 348 28.70 -18.25 6.42
CA THR A 348 29.93 -18.67 5.74
C THR A 348 30.73 -17.43 5.37
N ILE A 349 32.01 -17.39 5.75
CA ILE A 349 32.93 -16.31 5.35
C ILE A 349 34.00 -16.94 4.47
N GLU A 350 34.21 -16.39 3.29
CA GLU A 350 35.27 -16.85 2.41
C GLU A 350 35.92 -15.71 1.62
N LYS A 351 37.10 -16.01 1.06
CA LYS A 351 37.82 -15.06 0.24
C LYS A 351 37.16 -14.92 -1.12
N ALA A 352 36.97 -13.68 -1.57
CA ALA A 352 36.53 -13.39 -2.93
C ALA A 352 37.59 -13.84 -3.96
N GLU A 353 37.15 -14.54 -4.99
CA GLU A 353 37.96 -15.05 -6.11
C GLU A 353 38.16 -13.99 -7.20
N HIS A 354 37.20 -13.08 -7.34
CA HIS A 354 37.19 -12.01 -8.34
C HIS A 354 37.24 -10.62 -7.71
N GLY A 355 37.53 -9.62 -8.55
CA GLY A 355 37.54 -8.22 -8.12
C GLY A 355 36.18 -7.74 -7.62
N PRO A 356 36.12 -6.63 -6.84
CA PRO A 356 34.89 -6.15 -6.19
C PRO A 356 33.71 -5.91 -7.13
N LEU A 357 33.97 -5.56 -8.39
CA LEU A 357 32.94 -5.32 -9.42
C LEU A 357 32.21 -6.60 -9.87
N MET A 358 32.73 -7.79 -9.55
CA MET A 358 32.14 -9.09 -9.90
C MET A 358 31.44 -9.77 -8.72
N HIS A 359 31.33 -9.09 -7.57
CA HIS A 359 30.82 -9.69 -6.33
C HIS A 359 29.43 -10.31 -6.49
N ILE A 360 28.51 -9.65 -7.19
CA ILE A 360 27.16 -10.17 -7.44
C ILE A 360 27.21 -11.49 -8.22
N CYS A 361 28.04 -11.56 -9.28
CA CYS A 361 28.19 -12.76 -10.10
C CYS A 361 28.85 -13.90 -9.33
N GLU A 362 29.85 -13.56 -8.51
CA GLU A 362 30.53 -14.54 -7.67
C GLU A 362 29.59 -15.08 -6.59
N MET A 363 28.82 -14.19 -5.94
CA MET A 363 27.80 -14.55 -4.96
C MET A 363 26.73 -15.46 -5.59
N ALA A 364 26.23 -15.13 -6.77
CA ALA A 364 25.26 -15.95 -7.51
C ALA A 364 25.76 -17.38 -7.71
N GLY A 365 27.04 -17.56 -8.06
CA GLY A 365 27.65 -18.87 -8.26
C GLY A 365 27.89 -19.69 -6.98
N LYS A 366 27.77 -19.07 -5.80
CA LYS A 366 28.08 -19.67 -4.49
C LYS A 366 26.83 -19.91 -3.64
N VAL A 367 25.76 -19.17 -3.90
CA VAL A 367 24.45 -19.35 -3.28
C VAL A 367 23.82 -20.66 -3.76
N THR A 368 23.25 -21.42 -2.83
CA THR A 368 22.52 -22.67 -3.11
C THR A 368 21.02 -22.55 -2.94
N THR A 369 20.54 -21.39 -2.48
CA THR A 369 19.12 -21.12 -2.29
C THR A 369 18.50 -20.57 -3.57
N PRO A 370 17.20 -20.77 -3.80
CA PRO A 370 16.50 -20.21 -4.97
C PRO A 370 16.67 -18.70 -5.13
N TRP A 371 16.87 -17.98 -4.02
CA TRP A 371 17.01 -16.53 -3.98
C TRP A 371 18.23 -16.11 -3.15
N PHE A 372 18.83 -14.97 -3.46
CA PHE A 372 19.78 -14.32 -2.54
C PHE A 372 19.69 -12.80 -2.54
N ALA A 373 19.89 -12.21 -1.36
CA ALA A 373 20.10 -10.78 -1.17
C ALA A 373 21.59 -10.46 -1.22
N VAL A 374 21.96 -9.23 -1.54
CA VAL A 374 23.33 -8.74 -1.46
C VAL A 374 23.33 -7.47 -0.63
N ALA A 375 24.19 -7.46 0.39
CA ALA A 375 24.51 -6.30 1.20
C ALA A 375 26.01 -6.12 1.39
N SER A 376 26.43 -5.02 2.01
CA SER A 376 27.81 -4.86 2.47
C SER A 376 27.94 -5.16 3.96
N ASN A 377 29.15 -5.42 4.45
CA ASN A 377 29.45 -5.60 5.88
C ASN A 377 29.21 -4.33 6.74
N LEU A 378 28.87 -3.21 6.10
CA LEU A 378 28.42 -1.99 6.77
C LEU A 378 26.91 -1.98 7.08
N HIS A 379 26.16 -2.93 6.52
CA HIS A 379 24.74 -3.10 6.80
C HIS A 379 24.54 -3.65 8.23
N HIS A 380 23.40 -3.33 8.83
CA HIS A 380 22.99 -3.81 10.14
C HIS A 380 21.61 -4.42 9.98
N ILE A 381 21.50 -5.75 10.10
CA ILE A 381 20.23 -6.44 9.99
C ILE A 381 19.35 -6.04 11.16
N ASN A 382 18.22 -5.41 10.89
CA ASN A 382 17.24 -5.11 11.92
C ASN A 382 15.86 -5.58 11.47
N ALA A 383 15.09 -6.13 12.39
CA ALA A 383 13.74 -6.59 12.14
C ALA A 383 12.81 -5.40 11.85
N PRO A 384 11.79 -5.56 10.98
CA PRO A 384 11.63 -6.64 10.00
C PRO A 384 12.38 -6.33 8.68
N VAL A 385 13.14 -7.31 8.18
CA VAL A 385 13.68 -7.24 6.81
C VAL A 385 12.55 -7.58 5.85
N SER A 386 12.31 -6.71 4.86
CA SER A 386 11.30 -6.89 3.83
C SER A 386 11.97 -6.85 2.45
N VAL A 387 11.55 -7.74 1.55
CA VAL A 387 12.13 -7.86 0.22
C VAL A 387 11.06 -7.73 -0.83
N LEU A 388 11.32 -6.85 -1.79
CA LEU A 388 10.45 -6.63 -2.92
C LEU A 388 10.57 -7.80 -3.90
N MET A 389 9.45 -8.40 -4.31
CA MET A 389 9.38 -9.40 -5.39
C MET A 389 8.22 -9.04 -6.33
N ARG A 390 8.43 -9.12 -7.64
CA ARG A 390 7.46 -9.01 -8.73
C ARG A 390 7.38 -10.36 -9.44
N MET A 391 6.25 -11.06 -9.38
CA MET A 391 6.09 -12.42 -9.95
C MET A 391 7.14 -13.42 -9.47
N GLY A 392 7.52 -13.32 -8.20
CA GLY A 392 8.60 -14.10 -7.63
C GLY A 392 10.00 -13.58 -7.98
N GLU A 393 10.19 -12.48 -8.72
CA GLU A 393 11.50 -11.93 -9.03
C GLU A 393 11.81 -10.67 -8.22
N PRO A 394 13.01 -10.50 -7.66
CA PRO A 394 13.28 -9.38 -6.76
C PRO A 394 13.32 -8.00 -7.43
N VAL A 395 12.88 -6.96 -6.71
CA VAL A 395 12.91 -5.55 -7.17
C VAL A 395 13.92 -4.73 -6.34
N MET A 396 14.67 -3.83 -6.98
CA MET A 396 15.71 -3.01 -6.35
C MET A 396 15.12 -1.83 -5.53
N PRO A 397 15.52 -1.63 -4.26
CA PRO A 397 15.15 -0.46 -3.47
C PRO A 397 16.09 0.74 -3.71
N TYR A 398 15.57 1.94 -3.45
CA TYR A 398 16.28 3.23 -3.55
C TYR A 398 16.16 4.01 -2.24
N VAL A 399 17.15 4.87 -1.95
CA VAL A 399 17.17 5.73 -0.75
C VAL A 399 17.16 7.20 -1.17
N LEU A 400 16.51 8.05 -0.37
CA LEU A 400 16.58 9.52 -0.53
C LEU A 400 18.03 10.01 -0.50
N ALA A 401 18.42 10.88 -1.43
CA ALA A 401 19.75 11.48 -1.45
C ALA A 401 20.05 12.30 -0.18
N THR A 402 19.00 12.86 0.44
CA THR A 402 19.05 13.59 1.70
C THR A 402 19.01 12.70 2.95
N SER A 403 18.83 11.38 2.78
CA SER A 403 18.80 10.45 3.91
C SER A 403 20.11 10.54 4.70
N PRO A 404 20.08 10.53 6.04
CA PRO A 404 21.29 10.45 6.87
C PRO A 404 22.20 9.26 6.51
N TYR A 405 21.65 8.20 5.91
CA TYR A 405 22.42 7.06 5.39
C TYR A 405 23.31 7.41 4.19
N CYS A 406 22.88 8.36 3.35
CA CYS A 406 23.62 8.86 2.18
C CYS A 406 24.44 10.11 2.51
N ALA A 407 23.83 11.10 3.17
CA ALA A 407 24.42 12.42 3.43
C ALA A 407 25.60 12.40 4.42
N ASN A 408 25.63 11.45 5.36
CA ASN A 408 26.69 11.36 6.37
C ASN A 408 27.87 10.47 5.94
N ARG A 409 27.79 9.81 4.77
CA ARG A 409 28.88 8.96 4.25
C ARG A 409 29.70 9.76 3.23
N PRO A 410 30.98 10.06 3.49
CA PRO A 410 31.80 10.91 2.61
C PRO A 410 31.86 10.44 1.15
N TYR A 411 31.93 9.12 0.91
CA TYR A 411 31.99 8.55 -0.43
C TYR A 411 30.64 8.57 -1.17
N CYS A 412 29.53 8.38 -0.44
CA CYS A 412 28.19 8.45 -1.01
C CYS A 412 27.87 9.90 -1.37
N LYS A 413 28.16 10.83 -0.46
CA LYS A 413 28.07 12.27 -0.70
C LYS A 413 28.94 12.71 -1.88
N ALA A 414 30.19 12.26 -1.97
CA ALA A 414 31.07 12.62 -3.08
C ALA A 414 30.56 12.09 -4.44
N SER A 415 29.99 10.88 -4.47
CA SER A 415 29.41 10.30 -5.70
C SER A 415 28.14 11.02 -6.13
N LEU A 416 27.30 11.41 -5.17
CA LEU A 416 26.14 12.29 -5.38
C LEU A 416 26.57 13.64 -5.93
N ASP A 417 27.47 14.34 -5.21
CA ASP A 417 27.96 15.67 -5.59
C ASP A 417 28.60 15.65 -7.00
N GLN A 418 29.35 14.60 -7.33
CA GLN A 418 30.01 14.44 -8.63
C GLN A 418 29.02 14.12 -9.77
N ALA A 419 27.97 13.35 -9.50
CA ALA A 419 26.91 13.08 -10.47
C ALA A 419 26.05 14.34 -10.70
N GLU A 420 25.69 15.07 -9.65
CA GLU A 420 24.97 16.33 -9.74
C GLU A 420 25.77 17.39 -10.53
N GLU A 421 27.09 17.46 -10.30
CA GLU A 421 27.99 18.34 -11.06
C GLU A 421 28.08 17.94 -12.55
N LEU A 422 28.17 16.63 -12.84
CA LEU A 422 28.32 16.13 -14.21
C LEU A 422 27.05 16.36 -15.05
N PHE A 423 25.87 16.24 -14.43
CA PHE A 423 24.58 16.30 -15.11
C PHE A 423 23.84 17.63 -14.92
N GLY A 424 24.33 18.51 -14.03
CA GLY A 424 23.73 19.83 -13.78
C GLY A 424 22.34 19.78 -13.16
N ILE A 425 22.03 18.71 -12.42
CA ILE A 425 20.74 18.47 -11.76
C ILE A 425 20.98 18.13 -10.29
N SER A 426 19.98 18.33 -9.44
CA SER A 426 19.98 17.76 -8.08
C SER A 426 19.28 16.41 -8.09
N LEU A 427 19.94 15.39 -7.54
CA LEU A 427 19.43 14.04 -7.47
C LEU A 427 18.59 13.88 -6.20
N ASN A 428 17.32 13.49 -6.35
CA ASN A 428 16.41 13.28 -5.22
C ASN A 428 16.61 11.90 -4.55
N TYR A 429 17.15 10.94 -5.31
CA TYR A 429 17.33 9.55 -4.92
C TYR A 429 18.69 9.05 -5.38
N HIS A 430 19.24 8.12 -4.60
CA HIS A 430 20.42 7.36 -4.97
C HIS A 430 20.08 5.87 -4.82
N HIS A 431 20.57 5.05 -5.75
CA HIS A 431 20.43 3.60 -5.68
C HIS A 431 20.93 3.11 -4.32
N ASP A 432 20.27 2.14 -3.68
CA ASP A 432 20.91 1.40 -2.60
C ASP A 432 21.68 0.23 -3.19
N PRO A 433 22.99 0.35 -3.47
CA PRO A 433 23.78 -0.79 -3.96
C PRO A 433 23.95 -1.87 -2.87
N ASN A 434 23.42 -1.69 -1.66
CA ASN A 434 23.63 -2.59 -0.53
C ASN A 434 22.39 -3.40 -0.13
N GLU A 435 21.27 -3.34 -0.85
CA GLU A 435 20.08 -4.12 -0.51
C GLU A 435 19.38 -4.60 -1.78
N VAL A 436 19.98 -5.54 -2.51
CA VAL A 436 19.37 -6.07 -3.76
C VAL A 436 19.19 -7.57 -3.64
N LEU A 437 18.00 -8.09 -3.98
CA LEU A 437 17.84 -9.52 -4.19
C LEU A 437 18.01 -9.90 -5.66
N TYR A 438 18.49 -11.12 -5.86
CA TYR A 438 18.77 -11.76 -7.13
C TYR A 438 18.22 -13.18 -7.10
N LYS A 439 17.79 -13.67 -8.26
CA LYS A 439 17.52 -15.09 -8.48
C LYS A 439 18.87 -15.79 -8.71
N ALA A 440 19.10 -16.91 -8.02
CA ALA A 440 20.31 -17.71 -8.22
C ALA A 440 20.36 -18.35 -9.60
#